data_AF-A0A954T988-F1
#
_entry.id   AF-A0A954T988-F1
#
_cell.length_a   1.000
_cell.length_b   1.000
_cell.length_c   1.000
_cell.angle_alpha   90.00
_cell.angle_beta   90.00
_cell.angle_gamma   90.00
#
_symmetry.space_group_name_H-M   'P 1'
#
loop_
_entity.id
_entity.type
_entity.pdbx_description
1 polymer ?
#
loop_
_entity_poly.entity_id
_entity_poly.type
_entity_poly.pdbx_seq_one_letter_code
_entity_poly.pdbx_strand_id
1 'polypeptide(L)'
;RNVLIYFDVPTRTRLLDRLVESLSHDGYLLLGASETLLGVTDHFEKFSRCQSPVYAPATSKNGPHGATVDTGAPGLGISRTPGSSTSPR
;
A
#
# COMPACT_ATOMS: atom_id res chain seq x y z
N ARG A 1 13.58 -12.49 5.96
CA ARG A 1 14.37 -11.57 6.83
C ARG A 1 15.67 -12.26 7.19
N ASN A 2 16.81 -11.58 7.14
CA ASN A 2 18.16 -12.10 7.38
C ASN A 2 18.67 -13.12 6.35
N VAL A 3 18.22 -13.00 5.10
CA VAL A 3 18.64 -13.87 3.99
C VAL A 3 19.38 -13.08 2.90
N LEU A 4 19.06 -11.79 2.72
CA LEU A 4 19.72 -10.96 1.70
C LEU A 4 21.22 -10.79 1.99
N ILE A 5 21.64 -10.86 3.25
CA ILE A 5 23.05 -10.74 3.65
C ILE A 5 23.98 -11.82 3.07
N TYR A 6 23.42 -12.93 2.58
CA TYR A 6 24.20 -14.03 2.00
C TYR A 6 24.41 -13.89 0.50
N PHE A 7 23.77 -12.90 -0.13
CA PHE A 7 23.82 -12.69 -1.57
C PHE A 7 24.68 -11.48 -1.93
N ASP A 8 25.36 -11.59 -3.07
CA ASP A 8 26.07 -10.47 -3.66
C ASP A 8 25.12 -9.35 -4.13
N VAL A 9 25.66 -8.18 -4.46
CA VAL A 9 24.86 -7.03 -4.90
C VAL A 9 24.04 -7.36 -6.16
N PRO A 10 24.60 -7.99 -7.22
CA PRO A 10 23.82 -8.34 -8.40
C PRO A 10 22.64 -9.28 -8.12
N THR A 11 22.82 -10.30 -7.28
CA THR A 11 21.74 -11.22 -6.92
C THR A 11 20.68 -10.53 -6.08
N ARG A 12 21.09 -9.71 -5.09
CA ARG A 12 20.14 -8.91 -4.30
C ARG A 12 19.31 -7.98 -5.17
N THR A 13 19.94 -7.30 -6.13
CA THR A 13 19.24 -6.40 -7.06
C THR A 13 18.14 -7.14 -7.81
N ARG A 14 18.48 -8.26 -8.48
CA ARG A 14 17.51 -9.10 -9.21
C ARG A 14 16.38 -9.62 -8.34
N LEU A 15 16.65 -9.96 -7.07
CA LEU A 15 15.62 -10.40 -6.13
C LEU A 15 14.68 -9.25 -5.77
N LEU A 16 15.22 -8.07 -5.51
CA LEU A 16 14.44 -6.88 -5.14
C LEU A 16 13.58 -6.38 -6.30
N ASP A 17 14.09 -6.44 -7.53
CA ASP A 17 13.32 -6.09 -8.75
C ASP A 17 12.08 -6.98 -8.90
N ARG A 18 12.23 -8.30 -8.67
CA ARG A 18 11.08 -9.22 -8.69
C ARG A 18 10.14 -9.04 -7.51
N LEU A 19 10.67 -8.66 -6.34
CA LEU A 19 9.86 -8.43 -5.16
C LEU A 19 8.98 -7.20 -5.32
N VAL A 20 9.47 -6.11 -5.94
CA VAL A 20 8.66 -4.90 -6.15
C VAL A 20 7.50 -5.17 -7.10
N GLU A 21 7.69 -6.00 -8.13
CA GLU A 21 6.61 -6.42 -9.05
C GLU A 21 5.54 -7.27 -8.35
N SER A 22 5.91 -7.99 -7.29
CA SER A 22 5.00 -8.85 -6.54
C SER A 22 4.27 -8.11 -5.39
N LEU A 23 4.64 -6.86 -5.12
CA LEU A 23 4.07 -6.05 -4.04
C LEU A 23 2.87 -5.26 -4.55
N SER A 24 1.83 -5.16 -3.71
CA SER A 24 0.75 -4.20 -3.92
C SER A 24 1.29 -2.76 -3.86
N HIS A 25 0.56 -1.82 -4.48
CA HIS A 25 0.93 -0.40 -4.45
C HIS A 25 1.06 0.16 -3.02
N ASP A 26 0.18 -0.28 -2.12
CA ASP A 26 0.21 0.08 -0.69
C ASP A 26 0.97 -0.94 0.17
N GLY A 27 1.77 -1.80 -0.47
CA GLY A 27 2.53 -2.87 0.18
C GLY A 27 3.76 -2.37 0.92
N TYR A 28 4.27 -3.19 1.85
CA TYR A 28 5.51 -2.91 2.57
C TYR A 28 6.43 -4.12 2.59
N LEU A 29 7.72 -3.86 2.50
CA LEU A 29 8.80 -4.82 2.65
C LEU A 29 9.46 -4.64 4.02
N LEU A 30 9.52 -5.72 4.81
CA LEU A 30 10.20 -5.75 6.10
C LEU A 30 11.51 -6.54 5.99
N LEU A 31 12.62 -5.90 6.39
CA LEU A 31 13.93 -6.54 6.40
C LEU A 31 14.37 -6.97 7.82
N GLY A 32 15.43 -7.77 7.88
CA GLY A 32 16.20 -8.04 9.09
C GLY A 32 17.00 -6.81 9.53
N ALA A 33 17.37 -6.72 10.80
CA ALA A 33 18.06 -5.56 11.36
C ALA A 33 19.42 -5.26 10.70
N SER A 34 20.11 -6.29 10.20
CA SER A 34 21.42 -6.17 9.54
C SER A 34 21.31 -5.99 8.02
N GLU A 35 20.10 -5.94 7.46
CA GLU A 35 19.87 -5.81 6.02
C GLU A 35 19.59 -4.36 5.62
N THR A 36 20.10 -3.95 4.46
CA THR A 36 19.89 -2.61 3.89
C THR A 36 19.75 -2.69 2.37
N LEU A 37 18.92 -1.79 1.81
CA LEU A 37 18.74 -1.62 0.37
C LEU A 37 19.60 -0.49 -0.21
N LEU A 38 20.22 0.31 0.66
CA LEU A 38 21.03 1.45 0.25
C LEU A 38 22.19 1.00 -0.64
N GLY A 39 22.29 1.59 -1.83
CA GLY A 39 23.31 1.23 -2.83
C GLY A 39 23.07 -0.11 -3.53
N VAL A 40 21.87 -0.70 -3.39
CA VAL A 40 21.46 -1.93 -4.10
C VAL A 40 20.33 -1.64 -5.08
N THR A 41 19.32 -0.87 -4.68
CA THR A 41 18.16 -0.54 -5.54
C THR A 41 17.50 0.77 -5.08
N ASP A 42 16.85 1.45 -6.03
CA ASP A 42 16.07 2.67 -5.81
C ASP A 42 14.54 2.42 -5.90
N HIS A 43 14.13 1.16 -6.08
CA HIS A 43 12.71 0.78 -6.16
C HIS A 43 11.95 0.87 -4.83
N PHE A 44 12.64 1.18 -3.73
CA PHE A 44 12.09 1.17 -2.39
C PHE A 44 12.48 2.42 -1.60
N GLU A 45 11.53 3.00 -0.87
CA GLU A 45 11.75 4.11 0.03
C GLU A 45 11.62 3.66 1.49
N LYS A 46 12.53 4.12 2.35
CA LYS A 46 12.53 3.74 3.78
C LYS A 46 11.43 4.48 4.54
N PHE A 47 10.60 3.72 5.25
CA PHE A 47 9.55 4.28 6.10
C PHE A 47 10.14 4.83 7.40
N SER A 48 10.26 6.15 7.48
CA SER A 48 11.03 6.83 8.55
C SER A 48 10.32 6.90 9.91
N ARG A 49 9.06 6.48 10.01
CA ARG A 49 8.26 6.58 11.26
C ARG A 49 8.47 5.43 12.23
N CYS A 50 9.25 4.42 11.87
CA CYS A 50 9.56 3.29 12.75
C CYS A 50 11.05 2.98 12.76
N GLN A 51 11.52 2.42 13.88
CA GLN A 51 12.91 2.00 14.03
C GLN A 51 13.22 0.72 13.22
N SER A 52 12.20 -0.10 12.96
CA SER A 52 12.32 -1.30 12.13
C SER A 52 12.64 -0.93 10.67
N PRO A 53 13.43 -1.75 9.96
CA PRO A 53 13.77 -1.52 8.56
C PRO A 53 12.58 -1.90 7.66
N VAL A 54 11.61 -0.99 7.59
CA VAL A 54 10.41 -1.08 6.75
C VAL A 54 10.59 -0.19 5.52
N TYR A 55 10.20 -0.71 4.36
CA TYR A 55 10.29 -0.02 3.09
C TYR A 55 8.97 -0.11 2.34
N ALA A 56 8.62 0.92 1.58
CA ALA A 56 7.49 0.92 0.65
C ALA A 56 8.02 0.97 -0.80
N PRO A 57 7.31 0.40 -1.78
CA PRO A 57 7.62 0.62 -3.19
C PRO A 57 7.70 2.11 -3.50
N ALA A 58 8.75 2.54 -4.20
CA ALA A 58 8.87 3.90 -4.66
C ALA A 58 7.73 4.18 -5.66
N THR A 59 6.96 5.25 -5.43
CA THR A 59 5.94 5.66 -6.40
C THR A 59 6.64 6.14 -7.66
N SER A 60 6.40 5.47 -8.79
CA SER A 60 6.87 5.96 -10.09
C SER A 60 6.33 7.37 -10.29
N LYS A 61 7.22 8.35 -10.47
CA LYS A 61 6.83 9.74 -10.80
C LYS A 61 6.18 9.90 -12.19
N ASN A 62 6.00 8.82 -12.95
CA ASN A 62 5.21 8.79 -14.18
C ASN A 62 3.92 7.98 -13.95
N GLY A 63 2.79 8.69 -13.81
CA GLY A 63 1.50 8.21 -13.24
C GLY A 63 0.61 7.31 -14.12
N PRO A 64 -0.69 7.17 -13.77
CA PRO A 64 -1.65 8.13 -14.32
C PRO A 64 -2.56 8.79 -13.28
N HIS A 65 -2.91 10.02 -13.62
CA HIS A 65 -4.13 10.76 -13.25
C HIS A 65 -5.09 10.11 -12.24
N GLY A 66 -5.26 10.80 -11.11
CA GLY A 66 -6.46 10.83 -10.27
C GLY A 66 -7.41 9.65 -10.36
N ALA A 67 -7.13 8.60 -9.59
CA ALA A 67 -8.21 7.79 -9.06
C ALA A 67 -8.92 8.64 -7.99
N THR A 68 -9.89 9.45 -8.42
CA THR A 68 -10.93 9.96 -7.53
C THR A 68 -11.57 8.76 -6.87
N VAL A 69 -11.29 8.57 -5.58
CA VAL A 69 -11.99 7.61 -4.74
C VAL A 69 -13.39 8.16 -4.52
N ASP A 70 -14.31 7.83 -5.43
CA ASP A 70 -15.74 7.98 -5.21
C ASP A 70 -16.14 6.98 -4.11
N THR A 71 -16.04 7.42 -2.86
CA THR A 71 -16.66 6.71 -1.73
C THR A 71 -18.16 7.01 -1.77
N GLY A 72 -18.84 6.39 -2.73
CA GLY A 72 -20.29 6.27 -2.73
C GLY A 72 -20.70 5.35 -1.60
N ALA A 73 -21.01 5.91 -0.43
CA ALA A 73 -21.66 5.17 0.64
C ALA A 73 -23.11 4.86 0.23
N PRO A 74 -23.54 3.59 0.13
CA PRO A 74 -24.96 3.28 0.06
C PRO A 74 -25.52 3.41 1.48
N GLY A 75 -26.21 4.53 1.73
CA GLY A 75 -27.00 4.70 2.94
C GLY A 75 -28.05 3.59 3.04
N LEU A 76 -27.88 2.68 4.01
CA LEU A 76 -28.99 1.89 4.54
C LEU A 76 -29.96 2.85 5.25
N GLY A 77 -30.91 3.38 4.47
CA GLY A 77 -32.04 4.18 4.94
C GLY A 77 -33.29 3.31 4.99
N ILE A 78 -33.73 3.04 6.21
CA ILE A 78 -34.75 2.05 6.59
C ILE A 78 -36.13 2.49 6.08
N SER A 79 -36.84 1.57 5.43
CA SER A 79 -38.25 1.69 5.04
C SER A 79 -39.15 2.01 6.24
N ARG A 80 -39.91 3.11 6.17
CA ARG A 80 -41.03 3.40 7.07
C ARG A 80 -42.23 3.93 6.28
N THR A 81 -43.17 3.03 6.00
CA THR A 81 -44.62 3.30 6.01
C THR A 81 -45.23 2.23 6.94
N PRO A 82 -46.43 2.38 7.55
CA PRO A 82 -47.55 3.28 7.22
C PRO A 82 -48.17 4.00 8.44
N GLY A 83 -49.18 4.86 8.24
CA GLY A 83 -50.00 5.37 9.36
C GLY A 83 -50.91 6.54 9.00
N SER A 84 -52.21 6.33 9.19
CA SER A 84 -53.40 7.10 8.78
C SER A 84 -53.78 8.33 9.62
N SER A 85 -54.76 9.09 9.10
CA SER A 85 -55.56 10.19 9.67
C SER A 85 -55.02 11.60 9.31
N THR A 86 -55.78 12.46 8.63
CA THR A 86 -56.97 13.14 9.20
C THR A 86 -57.84 13.72 8.07
N SER A 87 -59.17 13.61 8.21
CA SER A 87 -60.25 14.21 7.39
C SER A 87 -60.69 15.56 8.04
N PRO A 88 -61.80 16.21 7.68
CA PRO A 88 -62.19 16.92 6.45
C PRO A 88 -62.33 18.45 6.67
N ARG A 89 -62.43 19.23 5.58
CA ARG A 89 -63.33 20.39 5.43
C ARG A 89 -63.39 20.85 3.97
#